data_AF-A0A662W3E7-F1
#
_entry.id   AF-A0A662W3E7-F1
#
_cell.length_a   1.000
_cell.length_b   1.000
_cell.length_c   1.000
_cell.angle_alpha   90.00
_cell.angle_beta   90.00
_cell.angle_gamma   90.00
#
_symmetry.space_group_name_H-M   'P 1'
#
loop_
_entity.id
_entity.type
_entity.pdbx_description
1 polymer ?
#
loop_
_entity_poly.entity_id
_entity_poly.type
_entity_poly.pdbx_seq_one_letter_code
_entity_poly.pdbx_strand_id
1 'polypeptide(L)'
;MGSRVVYVRVGARKEEIEIDGNTTAEDVIRAVGGDPETYVLIVNGNSLCRKDKVLPLLAEGENDVRILPKAKVGHSSYFLTGDARLRQEETLLREIGFLPAGKNRFTGLVKVGKRVIEMDAVLPSTFPYARPIILIHDYSFLGKHPCIMQRDYGIEVHFHDEDWKPWMHAVDLVVLAADFLER
;
A
#
# COMPACT_ATOMS: atom_id res chain seq x y z
N MET A 1 -6.42 15.41 33.56
CA MET A 1 -6.30 14.35 32.52
C MET A 1 -6.37 15.07 31.19
N GLY A 2 -5.30 15.04 30.40
CA GLY A 2 -5.22 15.79 29.15
C GLY A 2 -5.94 15.06 28.03
N SER A 3 -6.75 15.79 27.26
CA SER A 3 -7.25 15.33 25.97
C SER A 3 -6.26 15.69 24.86
N ARG A 4 -6.25 14.91 23.78
CA ARG A 4 -5.39 15.08 22.61
C ARG A 4 -6.21 14.92 21.35
N VAL A 5 -6.10 15.86 20.42
CA VAL A 5 -6.70 15.72 19.09
C VAL A 5 -5.83 14.81 18.23
N VAL A 6 -6.46 13.86 17.56
CA VAL A 6 -5.84 12.89 16.66
C VAL A 6 -6.59 12.85 15.34
N TYR A 7 -5.83 12.75 14.25
CA TYR A 7 -6.39 12.57 12.91
C TYR A 7 -6.57 11.10 12.59
N VAL A 8 -7.83 10.69 12.41
CA VAL A 8 -8.19 9.31 12.07
C VAL A 8 -8.50 9.22 10.58
N ARG A 9 -7.85 8.29 9.90
CA ARG A 9 -8.10 8.00 8.49
C ARG A 9 -9.24 7.00 8.36
N VAL A 10 -10.24 7.38 7.57
CA VAL A 10 -11.39 6.55 7.21
C VAL A 10 -11.44 6.47 5.68
N GLY A 11 -10.88 5.41 5.12
CA GLY A 11 -10.64 5.34 3.67
C GLY A 11 -9.75 6.50 3.21
N ALA A 12 -10.26 7.34 2.30
CA ALA A 12 -9.58 8.53 1.81
C ALA A 12 -9.80 9.81 2.66
N ARG A 13 -10.67 9.75 3.67
CA ARG A 13 -11.02 10.89 4.53
C ARG A 13 -10.12 10.95 5.77
N LYS A 14 -9.88 12.15 6.27
CA LYS A 14 -9.25 12.40 7.58
C LYS A 14 -10.27 13.11 8.47
N GLU A 15 -10.50 12.59 9.66
CA GLU A 15 -11.39 13.17 10.66
C GLU A 15 -10.61 13.46 11.95
N GLU A 16 -10.92 14.60 12.58
CA GLU A 16 -10.32 15.00 13.86
C GLU A 16 -11.15 14.44 15.02
N ILE A 17 -10.49 13.76 15.96
CA ILE A 17 -11.15 13.19 17.14
C ILE A 17 -10.36 13.55 18.38
N GLU A 18 -11.05 13.99 19.41
CA GLU A 18 -10.49 14.25 20.72
C GLU A 18 -10.44 12.94 21.54
N ILE A 19 -9.25 12.60 22.03
CA ILE A 19 -8.96 11.35 22.75
C ILE A 19 -8.43 11.70 24.14
N ASP A 20 -9.03 11.11 25.18
CA ASP A 20 -8.59 11.22 26.57
C ASP A 20 -8.03 9.89 27.11
N GLY A 21 -7.71 9.85 28.41
CA GLY A 21 -7.17 8.66 29.08
C GLY A 21 -8.14 7.49 29.23
N ASN A 22 -9.42 7.68 28.91
CA ASN A 22 -10.47 6.67 28.99
C ASN A 22 -11.01 6.26 27.62
N THR A 23 -10.70 7.03 26.57
CA THR A 23 -11.14 6.78 25.21
C THR A 23 -10.63 5.44 24.70
N THR A 24 -11.57 4.60 24.30
CA THR A 24 -11.32 3.25 23.78
C THR A 24 -11.41 3.20 22.26
N ALA A 25 -10.98 2.08 21.67
CA ALA A 25 -11.08 1.86 20.24
C ALA A 25 -12.53 1.93 19.72
N GLU A 26 -13.51 1.44 20.49
CA GLU A 26 -14.91 1.54 20.09
C GLU A 26 -15.45 2.97 20.09
N ASP A 27 -14.98 3.82 21.00
CA ASP A 27 -15.40 5.23 21.07
C ASP A 27 -14.92 5.98 19.83
N VAL A 28 -13.66 5.75 19.44
CA VAL A 28 -13.07 6.31 18.22
C VAL A 28 -13.79 5.82 16.96
N ILE A 29 -14.13 4.53 16.89
CA ILE A 29 -14.89 3.98 15.76
C ILE A 29 -16.29 4.62 15.65
N ARG A 30 -17.01 4.77 16.77
CA ARG A 30 -18.33 5.41 16.78
C ARG A 30 -18.25 6.89 16.40
N ALA A 31 -17.19 7.59 16.84
CA ALA A 31 -17.02 9.01 16.59
C ALA A 31 -16.95 9.37 15.09
N VAL A 32 -16.38 8.49 14.26
CA VAL A 32 -16.37 8.65 12.79
C VAL A 32 -17.58 8.04 12.07
N GLY A 33 -18.61 7.63 12.82
CA GLY A 33 -19.80 6.97 12.27
C GLY A 33 -19.61 5.51 11.85
N GLY A 34 -18.52 4.85 12.30
CA GLY A 34 -18.28 3.43 12.09
C GLY A 34 -18.99 2.55 13.12
N ASP A 35 -19.20 1.28 12.78
CA ASP A 35 -19.78 0.28 13.68
C ASP A 35 -18.67 -0.57 14.35
N PRO A 36 -18.49 -0.51 15.68
CA PRO A 36 -17.48 -1.30 16.39
C PRO A 36 -17.63 -2.81 16.19
N GLU A 37 -18.82 -3.29 15.80
CA GLU A 37 -19.03 -4.70 15.47
C GLU A 37 -18.32 -5.12 14.19
N THR A 38 -18.34 -4.24 13.20
CA THR A 38 -17.87 -4.49 11.83
C THR A 38 -16.62 -3.71 11.46
N TYR A 39 -16.01 -2.95 12.38
CA TYR A 39 -14.79 -2.16 12.17
C TYR A 39 -13.74 -2.38 13.27
N VAL A 40 -12.47 -2.15 12.91
CA VAL A 40 -11.28 -2.25 13.75
C VAL A 40 -10.47 -0.96 13.63
N LEU A 41 -9.90 -0.54 14.76
CA LEU A 41 -9.01 0.61 14.83
C LEU A 41 -7.55 0.12 14.80
N ILE A 42 -6.74 0.73 13.96
CA ILE A 42 -5.30 0.52 13.89
C ILE A 42 -4.60 1.81 14.33
N VAL A 43 -3.66 1.70 15.26
CA VAL A 43 -2.85 2.83 15.75
C VAL A 43 -1.38 2.46 15.60
N ASN A 44 -0.65 3.20 14.77
CA ASN A 44 0.78 2.99 14.49
C ASN A 44 1.10 1.52 14.12
N GLY A 45 0.23 0.88 13.34
CA GLY A 45 0.35 -0.52 12.92
C GLY A 45 -0.20 -1.56 13.91
N ASN A 46 -0.64 -1.17 15.11
CA ASN A 46 -1.25 -2.08 16.09
C ASN A 46 -2.76 -2.12 15.91
N SER A 47 -3.34 -3.31 15.77
CA SER A 47 -4.79 -3.51 15.75
C SER A 47 -5.34 -3.60 17.18
N LEU A 48 -6.33 -2.77 17.51
CA LEU A 48 -6.91 -2.72 18.85
C LEU A 48 -8.19 -3.56 18.97
N CYS A 49 -8.36 -4.20 20.12
CA CYS A 49 -9.65 -4.72 20.57
C CYS A 49 -10.57 -3.56 20.99
N ARG A 50 -11.90 -3.77 20.97
CA ARG A 50 -12.89 -2.71 21.22
C ARG A 50 -12.66 -1.92 22.51
N LYS A 51 -12.25 -2.61 23.57
CA LYS A 51 -12.06 -2.04 24.91
C LYS A 51 -10.65 -1.53 25.17
N ASP A 52 -9.75 -1.65 24.21
CA ASP A 52 -8.37 -1.20 24.38
C ASP A 52 -8.31 0.32 24.39
N LYS A 53 -7.51 0.87 25.30
CA LYS A 53 -7.29 2.30 25.40
C LYS A 53 -6.40 2.78 24.27
N VAL A 54 -6.76 3.90 23.66
CA VAL A 54 -6.05 4.44 22.49
C VAL A 54 -4.83 5.27 22.90
N LEU A 55 -4.98 6.10 23.93
CA LEU A 55 -3.96 7.05 24.38
C LEU A 55 -2.56 6.42 24.60
N PRO A 56 -2.41 5.23 25.21
CA PRO A 56 -1.09 4.62 25.44
C PRO A 56 -0.34 4.23 24.16
N LEU A 57 -1.04 4.09 23.03
CA LEU A 57 -0.45 3.70 21.75
C LEU A 57 -0.07 4.91 20.89
N LEU A 58 -0.39 6.12 21.35
CA LEU A 58 -0.05 7.35 20.65
C LEU A 58 1.36 7.80 21.03
N ALA A 59 2.23 7.92 20.03
CA ALA A 59 3.56 8.47 20.18
C ALA A 59 3.52 10.02 20.26
N GLU A 60 4.58 10.62 20.79
CA GLU A 60 4.83 12.05 20.60
C GLU A 60 5.06 12.33 19.10
N GLY A 61 4.35 13.30 18.53
CA GLY A 61 4.40 13.59 17.09
C GLY A 61 3.24 13.04 16.25
N GLU A 62 3.48 12.81 14.95
CA GLU A 62 2.47 12.31 14.01
C GLU A 62 2.15 10.84 14.27
N ASN A 63 0.86 10.52 14.33
CA ASN A 63 0.37 9.16 14.56
C ASN A 63 -0.43 8.70 13.35
N ASP A 64 -0.22 7.44 12.95
CA ASP A 64 -1.01 6.81 11.91
C ASP A 64 -2.19 6.07 12.54
N VAL A 65 -3.36 6.70 12.53
CA VAL A 65 -4.60 6.10 13.05
C VAL A 65 -5.56 5.83 11.92
N ARG A 66 -6.01 4.58 11.79
CA ARG A 66 -6.86 4.13 10.69
C ARG A 66 -8.02 3.30 11.18
N ILE A 67 -9.17 3.47 10.56
CA ILE A 67 -10.33 2.61 10.77
C ILE A 67 -10.56 1.76 9.53
N LEU A 68 -10.64 0.45 9.73
CA LEU A 68 -10.86 -0.54 8.68
C LEU A 68 -12.03 -1.46 9.04
N PRO A 69 -12.76 -2.03 8.08
CA PRO A 69 -13.75 -3.06 8.38
C PRO A 69 -13.09 -4.29 9.01
N LYS A 70 -13.70 -4.84 10.07
CA LYS A 70 -13.37 -6.16 10.64
C LYS A 70 -13.62 -7.22 9.58
N ALA A 71 -12.57 -7.94 9.25
CA ALA A 71 -12.67 -9.22 8.59
C ALA A 71 -13.57 -10.15 9.44
N LYS A 72 -14.72 -10.58 8.90
CA LYS A 72 -15.46 -11.71 9.49
C LYS A 72 -14.51 -12.90 9.52
N VAL A 73 -14.47 -13.68 10.60
CA VAL A 73 -13.63 -14.90 10.66
C VAL A 73 -14.03 -15.79 9.48
N GLY A 74 -13.13 -15.95 8.50
CA GLY A 74 -13.38 -16.61 7.20
C GLY A 74 -13.48 -15.69 5.97
N HIS A 75 -13.41 -14.36 6.14
CA HIS A 75 -13.47 -13.36 5.08
C HIS A 75 -12.35 -12.32 5.25
N SER A 76 -11.26 -12.52 4.51
CA SER A 76 -10.19 -11.55 4.34
C SER A 76 -10.65 -10.37 3.48
N SER A 77 -10.83 -9.21 4.10
CA SER A 77 -10.85 -7.93 3.39
C SER A 77 -9.97 -7.02 4.23
N TYR A 78 -8.67 -6.83 3.97
CA TYR A 78 -8.06 -6.47 2.69
C TYR A 78 -6.58 -6.91 2.57
N PHE A 79 -6.17 -8.01 3.19
CA PHE A 79 -4.87 -8.64 2.90
C PHE A 79 -5.13 -9.98 2.21
N LEU A 80 -5.36 -9.93 0.90
CA LEU A 80 -5.26 -11.14 0.11
C LEU A 80 -3.80 -11.62 0.19
N THR A 81 -3.60 -12.92 0.29
CA THR A 81 -2.28 -13.56 0.21
C THR A 81 -2.33 -14.71 -0.79
N GLY A 82 -1.16 -15.12 -1.29
CA GLY A 82 -1.06 -16.20 -2.27
C GLY A 82 -1.85 -15.91 -3.55
N ASP A 83 -2.48 -16.94 -4.11
CA ASP A 83 -3.14 -16.89 -5.43
C ASP A 83 -4.26 -15.84 -5.51
N ALA A 84 -5.00 -15.63 -4.42
CA ALA A 84 -6.07 -14.63 -4.40
C ALA A 84 -5.51 -13.21 -4.58
N ARG A 85 -4.36 -12.92 -3.97
CA ARG A 85 -3.67 -11.63 -4.14
C ARG A 85 -3.13 -11.48 -5.55
N LEU A 86 -2.49 -12.52 -6.07
CA LEU A 86 -1.94 -12.50 -7.43
C LEU A 86 -3.02 -12.25 -8.48
N ARG A 87 -4.20 -12.86 -8.33
CA ARG A 87 -5.35 -12.60 -9.22
C ARG A 87 -5.86 -11.17 -9.12
N GLN A 88 -5.91 -10.59 -7.92
CA GLN A 88 -6.28 -9.20 -7.74
C GLN A 88 -5.29 -8.27 -8.46
N GLU A 89 -3.99 -8.48 -8.27
CA GLU A 89 -2.97 -7.68 -8.95
C GLU A 89 -3.02 -7.83 -10.46
N GLU A 90 -3.29 -9.03 -10.97
CA GLU A 90 -3.51 -9.25 -12.40
C GLU A 90 -4.68 -8.42 -12.92
N THR A 91 -5.81 -8.37 -12.21
CA THR A 91 -6.95 -7.53 -12.60
C THR A 91 -6.55 -6.05 -12.68
N LEU A 92 -5.87 -5.55 -11.65
CA LEU A 92 -5.45 -4.13 -11.58
C LEU A 92 -4.43 -3.78 -12.67
N LEU A 93 -3.44 -4.65 -12.92
CA LEU A 93 -2.46 -4.47 -13.98
C LEU A 93 -3.13 -4.42 -15.36
N ARG A 94 -4.11 -5.30 -15.61
CA ARG A 94 -4.88 -5.28 -16.87
C ARG A 94 -5.67 -3.98 -17.06
N GLU A 95 -6.21 -3.39 -16.00
CA GLU A 95 -6.93 -2.11 -16.07
C GLU A 95 -6.05 -0.96 -16.57
N ILE A 96 -4.75 -0.99 -16.28
CA ILE A 96 -3.77 -0.02 -16.78
C ILE A 96 -3.06 -0.47 -18.07
N GLY A 97 -3.55 -1.52 -18.73
CA GLY A 97 -3.03 -2.00 -20.01
C GLY A 97 -1.81 -2.93 -19.91
N PHE A 98 -1.50 -3.48 -18.74
CA PHE A 98 -0.47 -4.50 -18.57
C PHE A 98 -1.07 -5.90 -18.78
N LEU A 99 -0.57 -6.61 -19.78
CA LEU A 99 -1.06 -7.94 -20.16
C LEU A 99 -0.11 -9.04 -19.68
N PRO A 100 -0.60 -10.25 -19.35
CA PRO A 100 0.27 -11.37 -18.98
C PRO A 100 1.26 -11.71 -20.09
N ALA A 101 2.56 -11.74 -19.75
CA ALA A 101 3.66 -12.09 -20.65
C ALA A 101 4.46 -13.31 -20.18
N GLY A 102 4.10 -13.88 -19.03
CA GLY A 102 4.73 -15.07 -18.46
C GLY A 102 4.19 -15.36 -17.06
N LYS A 103 4.76 -16.35 -16.38
CA LYS A 103 4.38 -16.68 -15.01
C LYS A 103 4.65 -15.47 -14.10
N ASN A 104 3.58 -14.89 -13.57
CA ASN A 104 3.60 -13.68 -12.73
C ASN A 104 4.32 -12.48 -13.36
N ARG A 105 4.40 -12.41 -14.70
CA ARG A 105 5.00 -11.29 -15.42
C ARG A 105 3.94 -10.63 -16.30
N PHE A 106 3.87 -9.32 -16.23
CA PHE A 106 2.93 -8.51 -16.98
C PHE A 106 3.67 -7.39 -17.69
N THR A 107 3.34 -7.15 -18.95
CA THR A 107 4.02 -6.18 -19.81
C THR A 107 3.02 -5.14 -20.28
N GLY A 108 3.42 -3.86 -20.25
CA GLY A 108 2.58 -2.75 -20.68
C GLY A 108 3.39 -1.60 -21.23
N LEU A 109 2.74 -0.79 -22.07
CA LEU A 109 3.31 0.46 -22.59
C LEU A 109 2.95 1.61 -21.67
N VAL A 110 3.96 2.33 -21.21
CA VAL A 110 3.80 3.44 -20.26
C VAL A 110 4.37 4.71 -20.85
N LYS A 111 3.64 5.81 -20.68
CA LYS A 111 4.11 7.13 -21.09
C LYS A 111 5.00 7.72 -19.99
N VAL A 112 6.24 8.06 -20.34
CA VAL A 112 7.21 8.72 -19.46
C VAL A 112 7.61 10.03 -20.13
N GLY A 113 7.09 11.15 -19.60
CA GLY A 113 7.18 12.47 -20.23
C GLY A 113 6.67 12.47 -21.68
N LYS A 114 7.57 12.70 -22.64
CA LYS A 114 7.24 12.71 -24.08
C LYS A 114 7.41 11.37 -24.79
N ARG A 115 7.88 10.33 -24.09
CA ARG A 115 8.19 9.01 -24.66
C ARG A 115 7.17 7.99 -24.20
N VAL A 116 6.99 6.95 -25.00
CA VAL A 116 6.29 5.73 -24.60
C VAL A 116 7.35 4.63 -24.53
N ILE A 117 7.43 3.96 -23.39
CA ILE A 117 8.37 2.87 -23.14
C ILE A 117 7.62 1.61 -22.74
N GLU A 118 8.24 0.46 -22.99
CA GLU A 118 7.74 -0.82 -22.49
C GLU A 118 8.29 -1.07 -21.09
N MET A 119 7.39 -1.46 -20.19
CA MET A 119 7.70 -1.80 -18.81
C MET A 119 7.12 -3.16 -18.45
N ASP A 120 7.79 -3.88 -17.56
CA ASP A 120 7.25 -5.09 -16.95
C ASP A 120 7.01 -4.90 -15.46
N ALA A 121 5.91 -5.48 -14.98
CA ALA A 121 5.67 -5.76 -13.58
C ALA A 121 5.80 -7.26 -13.33
N VAL A 122 6.74 -7.66 -12.48
CA VAL A 122 6.94 -9.05 -12.06
C VAL A 122 6.47 -9.20 -10.61
N LEU A 123 5.49 -10.07 -10.38
CA LEU A 123 4.96 -10.37 -9.05
C LEU A 123 5.68 -11.59 -8.46
N PRO A 124 6.40 -11.45 -7.33
CA PRO A 124 6.94 -12.60 -6.62
C PRO A 124 5.82 -13.57 -6.22
N SER A 125 6.08 -14.87 -6.25
CA SER A 125 5.14 -15.86 -5.74
C SER A 125 4.84 -15.69 -4.24
N THR A 126 5.76 -15.03 -3.53
CA THR A 126 5.64 -14.67 -2.12
C THR A 126 4.95 -13.32 -1.89
N PHE A 127 4.42 -12.65 -2.91
CA PHE A 127 3.68 -11.41 -2.73
C PHE A 127 2.45 -11.62 -1.81
N PRO A 128 2.19 -10.75 -0.82
CA PRO A 128 2.76 -9.41 -0.59
C PRO A 128 4.00 -9.34 0.34
N TYR A 129 4.68 -10.45 0.64
CA TYR A 129 5.86 -10.46 1.52
C TYR A 129 7.16 -10.03 0.80
N ALA A 130 7.16 -10.03 -0.52
CA ALA A 130 8.24 -9.48 -1.34
C ALA A 130 7.67 -8.47 -2.34
N ARG A 131 8.40 -7.37 -2.56
CA ARG A 131 7.96 -6.29 -3.46
C ARG A 131 7.88 -6.75 -4.92
N PRO A 132 6.88 -6.28 -5.68
CA PRO A 132 6.89 -6.38 -7.14
C PRO A 132 8.16 -5.76 -7.72
N ILE A 133 8.67 -6.37 -8.79
CA ILE A 133 9.85 -5.88 -9.50
C ILE A 133 9.37 -5.16 -10.75
N ILE A 134 9.80 -3.90 -10.92
CA ILE A 134 9.48 -3.09 -12.09
C ILE A 134 10.69 -3.04 -13.00
N LEU A 135 10.53 -3.53 -14.24
CA LEU A 135 11.57 -3.54 -15.25
C LEU A 135 11.23 -2.57 -16.38
N ILE A 136 12.26 -2.02 -17.01
CA ILE A 136 12.13 -1.19 -18.21
C ILE A 136 12.97 -1.76 -19.34
N HIS A 137 12.47 -1.65 -20.57
CA HIS A 137 13.15 -2.14 -21.78
C HIS A 137 13.82 -1.02 -22.58
N ASP A 138 14.13 0.11 -21.94
CA ASP A 138 14.84 1.23 -22.55
C ASP A 138 16.19 1.46 -21.87
N TYR A 139 17.26 1.02 -22.54
CA TYR A 139 18.65 1.16 -22.08
C TYR A 139 19.11 2.61 -21.93
N SER A 140 18.41 3.58 -22.53
CA SER A 140 18.76 5.00 -22.39
C SER A 140 18.57 5.55 -20.97
N PHE A 141 17.95 4.79 -20.07
CA PHE A 141 17.82 5.12 -18.65
C PHE A 141 18.96 4.57 -17.78
N LEU A 142 19.70 3.56 -18.25
CA LEU A 142 20.73 2.92 -17.46
C LEU A 142 21.86 3.92 -17.12
N GLY A 143 22.24 3.97 -15.84
CA GLY A 143 23.29 4.86 -15.34
C GLY A 143 22.86 6.32 -15.12
N LYS A 144 21.61 6.69 -15.41
CA LYS A 144 21.09 8.03 -15.11
C LYS A 144 20.82 8.27 -13.63
N HIS A 145 20.48 7.21 -12.89
CA HIS A 145 20.23 7.28 -11.46
C HIS A 145 20.66 5.98 -10.76
N PRO A 146 21.18 6.04 -9.51
CA PRO A 146 21.56 4.85 -8.74
C PRO A 146 20.44 3.81 -8.58
N CYS A 147 19.19 4.26 -8.54
CA CYS A 147 18.01 3.40 -8.47
C CYS A 147 17.63 2.73 -9.80
N ILE A 148 18.30 3.02 -10.90
CA ILE A 148 18.08 2.36 -12.20
C ILE A 148 19.24 1.39 -12.41
N MET A 149 19.00 0.12 -12.11
CA MET A 149 20.07 -0.87 -11.97
C MET A 149 19.94 -1.96 -13.02
N GLN A 150 21.07 -2.34 -13.63
CA GLN A 150 21.14 -3.57 -14.41
C GLN A 150 21.12 -4.77 -13.46
N ARG A 151 20.19 -5.69 -13.69
CA ARG A 151 20.06 -6.99 -13.00
C ARG A 151 20.13 -8.12 -14.01
N ASP A 152 20.21 -9.35 -13.52
CA ASP A 152 20.25 -10.57 -14.34
C ASP A 152 18.98 -10.73 -15.20
N TYR A 153 17.86 -10.14 -14.76
CA TYR A 153 16.56 -10.24 -15.41
C TYR A 153 16.14 -8.98 -16.19
N GLY A 154 16.99 -7.94 -16.27
CA GLY A 154 16.72 -6.71 -17.00
C GLY A 154 17.13 -5.44 -16.25
N ILE A 155 16.70 -4.28 -16.75
CA ILE A 155 16.92 -2.98 -16.08
C ILE A 155 15.79 -2.77 -15.10
N GLU A 156 16.10 -2.71 -13.80
CA GLU A 156 15.14 -2.53 -12.72
C GLU A 156 15.08 -1.07 -12.28
N VAL A 157 13.86 -0.56 -12.07
CA VAL A 157 13.62 0.64 -11.25
C VAL A 157 13.50 0.17 -9.79
N HIS A 158 14.58 0.34 -9.04
CA HIS A 158 14.72 -0.15 -7.69
C HIS A 158 14.15 0.85 -6.67
N PHE A 159 13.05 0.48 -6.03
CA PHE A 159 12.53 1.17 -4.84
C PHE A 159 13.21 0.65 -3.57
N HIS A 160 13.58 1.55 -2.66
CA HIS A 160 14.05 1.15 -1.34
C HIS A 160 12.92 0.43 -0.58
N ASP A 161 13.28 -0.52 0.29
CA ASP A 161 12.31 -1.30 1.06
C ASP A 161 11.43 -0.41 1.97
N GLU A 162 11.90 0.79 2.31
CA GLU A 162 11.13 1.77 3.08
C GLU A 162 10.04 2.49 2.27
N ASP A 163 10.25 2.64 0.95
CA ASP A 163 9.32 3.32 0.04
C ASP A 163 8.15 2.42 -0.36
N TRP A 164 8.37 1.10 -0.35
CA TRP A 164 7.33 0.11 -0.61
C TRP A 164 6.69 -0.37 0.70
N LYS A 165 5.38 -0.62 0.65
CA LYS A 165 4.63 -1.23 1.74
C LYS A 165 3.88 -2.46 1.25
N PRO A 166 3.74 -3.53 2.06
CA PRO A 166 3.05 -4.76 1.65
C PRO A 166 1.61 -4.58 1.17
N TRP A 167 0.95 -3.49 1.56
CA TRP A 167 -0.41 -3.16 1.09
C TRP A 167 -0.45 -2.43 -0.26
N MET A 168 0.68 -1.93 -0.78
CA MET A 168 0.74 -1.30 -2.09
C MET A 168 0.50 -2.32 -3.20
N HIS A 169 -0.19 -1.89 -4.24
CA HIS A 169 -0.43 -2.68 -5.43
C HIS A 169 0.75 -2.53 -6.41
N ALA A 170 0.91 -3.51 -7.29
CA ALA A 170 1.93 -3.45 -8.34
C ALA A 170 1.69 -2.26 -9.28
N VAL A 171 0.42 -1.89 -9.52
CA VAL A 171 0.07 -0.70 -10.30
C VAL A 171 0.59 0.59 -9.68
N ASP A 172 0.60 0.71 -8.34
CA ASP A 172 1.12 1.89 -7.65
C ASP A 172 2.63 2.04 -7.92
N LEU A 173 3.35 0.92 -7.91
CA LEU A 173 4.79 0.91 -8.20
C LEU A 173 5.10 1.20 -9.67
N VAL A 174 4.25 0.75 -10.60
CA VAL A 174 4.39 1.11 -12.03
C VAL A 174 4.24 2.63 -12.21
N VAL A 175 3.22 3.23 -11.59
CA VAL A 175 2.99 4.68 -11.67
C VAL A 175 4.15 5.46 -11.03
N LEU A 176 4.59 5.06 -9.84
CA LEU A 176 5.74 5.69 -9.17
C LEU A 176 7.03 5.57 -10.00
N ALA A 177 7.25 4.44 -10.67
CA ALA A 177 8.39 4.25 -11.55
C ALA A 177 8.30 5.17 -12.77
N ALA A 178 7.13 5.31 -13.38
CA ALA A 178 6.91 6.20 -14.52
C ALA A 178 7.18 7.66 -14.15
N ASP A 179 6.62 8.13 -13.04
CA ASP A 179 6.82 9.48 -12.51
C ASP A 179 8.29 9.75 -12.16
N PHE A 180 8.97 8.74 -11.63
CA PHE A 180 10.40 8.82 -11.30
C PHE A 180 11.26 8.94 -12.56
N LEU A 181 10.96 8.19 -13.62
CA LEU A 181 11.71 8.23 -14.89
C LEU A 181 11.47 9.51 -15.71
N GLU A 182 10.39 10.25 -15.43
CA GLU A 182 10.13 11.54 -16.08
C GLU A 182 11.05 12.66 -15.55
N ARG A 183 11.53 12.54 -14.31
CA ARG A 183 12.36 13.53 -13.62
C ARG A 183 13.84 13.41 -13.98
#